data_AF-A0A2P7YZM1-F1
#
_entry.id   AF-A0A2P7YZM1-F1
#
_cell.length_a   1.000
_cell.length_b   1.000
_cell.length_c   1.000
_cell.angle_alpha   90.00
_cell.angle_beta   90.00
_cell.angle_gamma   90.00
#
_symmetry.space_group_name_H-M   'P 1'
#
loop_
_entity.id
_entity.type
_entity.pdbx_description
1 polymer ?
#
loop_
_entity_poly.entity_id
_entity_poly.type
_entity_poly.pdbx_seq_one_letter_code
_entity_poly.pdbx_strand_id
1 'polypeptide(L)'
;MSVEKDQDGFTINFEEFESGTLIMRFKKLPDGSFKYKVRKTRRILGGEIVPLNENTGVHEGTINPKRIDPHYYPIHPPFQMKNYEVRTIDNLRWDLGAIPRVKQKWSLSKRSEVPKYVGKQNIYFHRNFQTKSRRMQDERFPPVTALFRPCESKIRKRAIQSINRLSKMDEESGISPQLAQVDPFAEQKAYFKCGDGLYGEQFPKDDDPDHHFKLGWLTVFEDQELFGLSGMFDLVVGTTTALAYDQEIQKRWKKL
;
A
#
# COMPACT_ATOMS: atom_id res chain seq x y z
N MET A 1 -12.43 -8.96 -9.51
CA MET A 1 -11.18 -9.70 -9.22
C MET A 1 -11.57 -11.11 -8.80
N SER A 2 -11.07 -12.12 -9.51
CA SER A 2 -11.26 -13.54 -9.16
C SER A 2 -9.91 -14.16 -8.82
N VAL A 3 -9.91 -15.20 -7.96
CA VAL A 3 -8.70 -15.91 -7.54
C VAL A 3 -8.91 -17.41 -7.70
N GLU A 4 -8.09 -18.01 -8.54
CA GLU A 4 -8.03 -19.46 -8.76
C GLU A 4 -6.85 -20.02 -7.96
N LYS A 5 -7.08 -21.09 -7.18
CA LYS A 5 -6.03 -21.75 -6.42
C LYS A 5 -5.50 -22.95 -7.20
N ASP A 6 -4.19 -23.04 -7.27
CA ASP A 6 -3.47 -24.17 -7.86
C ASP A 6 -2.71 -24.92 -6.75
N GLN A 7 -2.29 -26.16 -6.99
CA GLN A 7 -1.50 -26.95 -6.01
C GLN A 7 -0.24 -26.20 -5.54
N ASP A 8 0.40 -25.45 -6.45
CA ASP A 8 1.67 -24.75 -6.21
C ASP A 8 1.53 -23.23 -6.03
N GLY A 9 0.32 -22.69 -5.99
CA GLY A 9 0.13 -21.24 -5.94
C GLY A 9 -1.29 -20.75 -6.18
N PHE A 10 -1.40 -19.58 -6.81
CA PHE A 10 -2.69 -19.02 -7.21
C PHE A 10 -2.55 -18.13 -8.44
N THR A 11 -3.64 -18.02 -9.16
CA THR A 11 -3.84 -17.09 -10.27
C THR A 11 -4.84 -16.02 -9.84
N ILE A 12 -4.51 -14.74 -10.05
CA ILE A 12 -5.43 -13.61 -9.84
C ILE A 12 -5.82 -13.05 -11.20
N ASN A 13 -7.12 -12.98 -11.46
CA ASN A 13 -7.66 -12.28 -12.63
C ASN A 13 -8.29 -10.95 -12.19
N PHE A 14 -7.92 -9.88 -12.87
CA PHE A 14 -8.56 -8.59 -12.78
C PHE A 14 -9.44 -8.44 -14.02
N GLU A 15 -10.74 -8.31 -13.77
CA GLU A 15 -11.78 -8.22 -14.78
C GLU A 15 -12.49 -6.89 -14.60
N GLU A 16 -12.94 -6.31 -15.71
CA GLU A 16 -13.84 -5.18 -15.68
C GLU A 16 -15.17 -5.60 -15.05
N PHE A 17 -15.68 -4.79 -14.13
CA PHE A 17 -16.85 -5.16 -13.34
C PHE A 17 -18.10 -5.36 -14.21
N GLU A 18 -18.33 -4.46 -15.17
CA GLU A 18 -19.54 -4.47 -16.00
C GLU A 18 -19.50 -5.54 -17.09
N SER A 19 -18.36 -5.66 -17.80
CA SER A 19 -18.25 -6.54 -18.96
C SER A 19 -17.69 -7.92 -18.65
N GLY A 20 -17.08 -8.12 -17.47
CA GLY A 20 -16.32 -9.32 -17.15
C GLY A 20 -15.04 -9.47 -17.97
N THR A 21 -14.67 -8.47 -18.78
CA THR A 21 -13.50 -8.55 -19.66
C THR A 21 -12.23 -8.62 -18.84
N LEU A 22 -11.40 -9.64 -19.09
CA LEU A 22 -10.09 -9.78 -18.44
C LEU A 22 -9.18 -8.62 -18.83
N ILE A 23 -8.79 -7.80 -17.86
CA ILE A 23 -7.86 -6.68 -18.00
C ILE A 23 -6.43 -7.15 -17.71
N MET A 24 -6.26 -7.92 -16.64
CA MET A 24 -4.95 -8.33 -16.17
C MET A 24 -5.00 -9.71 -15.50
N ARG A 25 -3.95 -10.50 -15.67
CA ARG A 25 -3.79 -11.80 -15.01
C ARG A 25 -2.43 -11.87 -14.34
N PHE A 26 -2.39 -12.42 -13.14
CA PHE A 26 -1.19 -12.78 -12.40
C PHE A 26 -1.16 -14.26 -12.11
N LYS A 27 0.00 -14.88 -12.22
CA LYS A 27 0.25 -16.24 -11.73
C LYS A 27 1.44 -16.21 -10.77
N LYS A 28 1.21 -16.59 -9.52
CA LYS A 28 2.28 -16.78 -8.55
C LYS A 28 3.06 -18.04 -8.90
N LEU A 29 4.39 -17.94 -8.89
CA LEU A 29 5.30 -19.05 -9.13
C LEU A 29 5.85 -19.61 -7.81
N PRO A 30 6.36 -20.87 -7.81
CA PRO A 30 6.89 -21.51 -6.60
C PRO A 30 8.07 -20.78 -5.94
N ASP A 31 8.87 -20.05 -6.73
CA ASP A 31 10.00 -19.25 -6.25
C ASP A 31 9.57 -17.92 -5.58
N GLY A 32 8.26 -17.66 -5.52
CA GLY A 32 7.68 -16.44 -4.96
C GLY A 32 7.59 -15.26 -5.94
N SER A 33 8.03 -15.43 -7.19
CA SER A 33 7.82 -14.47 -8.27
C SER A 33 6.40 -14.51 -8.81
N PHE A 34 6.02 -13.51 -9.60
CA PHE A 34 4.72 -13.46 -10.28
C PHE A 34 4.92 -13.21 -11.76
N LYS A 35 4.38 -14.09 -12.61
CA LYS A 35 4.17 -13.76 -14.02
C LYS A 35 2.91 -12.96 -14.17
N TYR A 36 2.92 -11.97 -15.05
CA TYR A 36 1.74 -11.18 -15.32
C TYR A 36 1.52 -10.92 -16.80
N LYS A 37 0.26 -10.68 -17.17
CA LYS A 37 -0.18 -10.20 -18.48
C LYS A 37 -1.18 -9.08 -18.26
N VAL A 38 -0.98 -7.94 -18.92
CA VAL A 38 -1.90 -6.78 -18.88
C VAL A 38 -2.28 -6.39 -20.29
N ARG A 39 -3.58 -6.24 -20.54
CA ARG A 39 -4.09 -5.72 -21.80
C ARG A 39 -3.90 -4.22 -21.85
N LYS A 40 -3.48 -3.69 -22.99
CA LYS A 40 -3.30 -2.24 -23.19
C LYS A 40 -4.57 -1.56 -23.68
N THR A 41 -5.74 -1.94 -23.18
CA THR A 41 -7.03 -1.51 -23.74
C THR A 41 -7.48 -0.11 -23.29
N ARG A 42 -6.79 0.50 -22.32
CA ARG A 42 -7.17 1.81 -21.76
C ARG A 42 -5.98 2.57 -21.18
N ARG A 43 -6.15 3.89 -21.09
CA ARG A 43 -5.19 4.82 -20.45
C ARG A 43 -5.94 5.88 -19.65
N ILE A 44 -5.22 6.65 -18.85
CA ILE A 44 -5.78 7.81 -18.14
C ILE A 44 -5.45 9.08 -18.93
N LEU A 45 -6.46 9.88 -19.24
CA LEU A 45 -6.31 11.21 -19.83
C LEU A 45 -7.24 12.18 -19.11
N GLY A 46 -6.72 13.32 -18.65
CA GLY A 46 -7.53 14.32 -17.94
C GLY A 46 -8.20 13.77 -16.66
N GLY A 47 -7.61 12.75 -16.02
CA GLY A 47 -8.18 12.09 -14.86
C GLY A 47 -9.23 11.01 -15.16
N GLU A 48 -9.58 10.80 -16.44
CA GLU A 48 -10.59 9.83 -16.85
C GLU A 48 -9.98 8.60 -17.51
N ILE A 49 -10.62 7.44 -17.34
CA ILE A 49 -10.27 6.21 -18.05
C ILE A 49 -10.79 6.31 -19.47
N VAL A 50 -9.87 6.38 -20.44
CA VAL A 50 -10.20 6.41 -21.86
C VAL A 50 -9.93 5.05 -22.48
N PRO A 51 -10.95 4.32 -22.97
CA PRO A 51 -10.77 3.08 -23.69
C PRO A 51 -10.11 3.35 -25.05
N LEU A 52 -9.34 2.38 -25.53
CA LEU A 52 -8.71 2.42 -26.85
C LEU A 52 -9.44 1.43 -27.76
N ASN A 53 -9.86 1.92 -28.93
CA ASN A 53 -10.62 1.14 -29.91
C ASN A 53 -9.78 0.09 -30.64
N GLU A 54 -8.46 0.13 -30.48
CA GLU A 54 -7.51 -0.75 -31.16
C GLU A 54 -7.06 -1.90 -30.27
N ASN A 55 -6.76 -3.05 -30.90
CA ASN A 55 -6.15 -4.20 -30.25
C ASN A 55 -4.66 -3.93 -29.98
N THR A 56 -4.42 -2.97 -29.08
CA THR A 56 -3.14 -2.39 -28.63
C THR A 56 -2.16 -3.38 -27.98
N GLY A 57 -2.47 -4.67 -28.04
CA GLY A 57 -1.62 -5.76 -27.60
C GLY A 57 -1.66 -6.02 -26.10
N VAL A 58 -0.87 -7.00 -25.70
CA VAL A 58 -0.69 -7.43 -24.31
C VAL A 58 0.75 -7.14 -23.91
N HIS A 59 0.94 -6.56 -22.74
CA HIS A 59 2.25 -6.49 -22.10
C HIS A 59 2.38 -7.64 -21.10
N GLU A 60 3.52 -8.32 -21.13
CA GLU A 60 3.81 -9.45 -20.26
C GLU A 60 5.14 -9.23 -19.56
N GLY A 61 5.26 -9.74 -18.34
CA GLY A 61 6.49 -9.64 -17.57
C GLY A 61 6.48 -10.49 -16.32
N THR A 62 7.54 -10.34 -15.53
CA THR A 62 7.73 -11.03 -14.25
C THR A 62 8.05 -10.03 -13.16
N ILE A 63 7.41 -10.18 -12.01
CA ILE A 63 7.70 -9.49 -10.76
C ILE A 63 8.58 -10.41 -9.93
N ASN A 64 9.83 -10.03 -9.76
CA ASN A 64 10.84 -10.87 -9.11
C ASN A 64 11.05 -10.44 -7.66
N PRO A 65 11.08 -11.37 -6.69
CA PRO A 65 11.48 -11.04 -5.32
C PRO A 65 12.88 -10.46 -5.32
N LYS A 66 13.06 -9.32 -4.64
CA LYS A 66 14.36 -8.65 -4.57
C LYS A 66 14.64 -8.18 -3.15
N ARG A 67 15.85 -8.47 -2.66
CA ARG A 67 16.29 -7.95 -1.37
C ARG A 67 16.51 -6.44 -1.49
N ILE A 68 16.00 -5.69 -0.52
CA ILE A 68 16.37 -4.28 -0.36
C ILE A 68 17.84 -4.24 0.08
N ASP A 69 18.63 -3.41 -0.60
CA ASP A 69 20.04 -3.21 -0.25
C ASP A 69 20.16 -2.71 1.21
N PRO A 70 21.06 -3.29 2.04
CA PRO A 70 21.29 -2.86 3.41
C PRO A 70 21.54 -1.35 3.56
N HIS A 71 22.12 -0.69 2.56
CA HIS A 71 22.37 0.76 2.57
C HIS A 71 21.10 1.60 2.68
N TYR A 72 19.95 1.08 2.25
CA TYR A 72 18.67 1.79 2.30
C TYR A 72 17.97 1.68 3.66
N TYR A 73 18.49 0.88 4.59
CA TYR A 73 17.94 0.76 5.93
C TYR A 73 18.58 1.79 6.87
N PRO A 74 17.78 2.68 7.51
CA PRO A 74 18.32 3.68 8.44
C PRO A 74 18.96 3.09 9.70
N ILE A 75 18.48 1.91 10.11
CA ILE A 75 18.99 1.14 11.26
C ILE A 75 19.02 -0.34 10.88
N HIS A 76 19.81 -1.18 11.54
CA HIS A 76 19.78 -2.62 11.21
C HIS A 76 18.36 -3.20 11.40
N PRO A 77 17.73 -3.75 10.35
CA PRO A 77 16.36 -4.20 10.46
C PRO A 77 16.31 -5.56 11.17
N PRO A 78 15.43 -5.75 12.18
CA PRO A 78 15.30 -7.04 12.86
C PRO A 78 14.64 -8.12 11.99
N PHE A 79 14.14 -7.76 10.81
CA PHE A 79 13.53 -8.66 9.84
C PHE A 79 13.76 -8.10 8.44
N GLN A 80 13.82 -8.98 7.44
CA GLN A 80 13.90 -8.55 6.06
C GLN A 80 12.55 -7.98 5.59
N MET A 81 12.55 -6.74 5.11
CA MET A 81 11.37 -6.16 4.47
C MET A 81 11.20 -6.76 3.07
N LYS A 82 9.96 -7.12 2.72
CA LYS A 82 9.62 -7.66 1.41
C LYS A 82 9.72 -6.56 0.35
N ASN A 83 10.39 -6.89 -0.75
CA ASN A 83 10.45 -6.06 -1.93
C ASN A 83 10.52 -6.94 -3.18
N TYR A 84 10.06 -6.37 -4.28
CA TYR A 84 10.03 -6.97 -5.59
C TYR A 84 10.52 -5.97 -6.61
N GLU A 85 10.92 -6.47 -7.77
CA GLU A 85 11.33 -5.68 -8.92
C GLU A 85 10.52 -6.10 -10.14
N VAL A 86 10.14 -5.12 -10.94
CA VAL A 86 9.44 -5.33 -12.21
C VAL A 86 9.96 -4.36 -13.27
N ARG A 87 9.97 -4.78 -14.53
CA ARG A 87 10.11 -3.88 -15.67
C ARG A 87 8.72 -3.66 -16.27
N THR A 88 8.35 -2.41 -16.50
CA THR A 88 6.98 -2.00 -16.86
C THR A 88 6.86 -1.59 -18.33
N ILE A 89 5.69 -1.06 -18.71
CA ILE A 89 5.32 -0.71 -20.10
C ILE A 89 6.20 0.41 -20.67
N ASP A 90 6.66 1.34 -19.84
CA ASP A 90 7.67 2.36 -20.15
C ASP A 90 9.09 1.78 -20.32
N ASN A 91 9.26 0.46 -20.21
CA ASN A 91 10.53 -0.27 -20.23
C ASN A 91 11.51 0.10 -19.10
N LEU A 92 11.03 0.82 -18.09
CA LEU A 92 11.79 1.20 -16.92
C LEU A 92 11.61 0.18 -15.81
N ARG A 93 12.60 0.12 -14.92
CA ARG A 93 12.56 -0.72 -13.75
C ARG A 93 11.76 0.00 -12.65
N TRP A 94 11.03 -0.77 -11.86
CA TRP A 94 10.28 -0.32 -10.69
C TRP A 94 10.47 -1.31 -9.55
N ASP A 95 10.37 -0.80 -8.33
CA ASP A 95 10.39 -1.57 -7.11
C ASP A 95 8.97 -1.57 -6.49
N LEU A 96 8.56 -2.73 -5.97
CA LEU A 96 7.28 -2.92 -5.30
C LEU A 96 7.51 -3.53 -3.93
N GLY A 97 7.21 -2.81 -2.86
CA GLY A 97 7.47 -3.32 -1.52
C GLY A 97 7.51 -2.22 -0.48
N ALA A 98 7.99 -2.56 0.71
CA ALA A 98 8.12 -1.58 1.78
C ALA A 98 9.34 -0.67 1.56
N ILE A 99 9.17 0.62 1.87
CA ILE A 99 10.27 1.59 1.91
C ILE A 99 10.76 1.67 3.37
N PRO A 100 12.04 1.34 3.66
CA PRO A 100 12.56 1.40 5.02
C PRO A 100 12.58 2.83 5.57
N ARG A 101 11.76 3.08 6.59
CA ARG A 101 11.68 4.39 7.26
C ARG A 101 11.58 4.22 8.75
N VAL A 102 12.26 5.09 9.48
CA VAL A 102 12.24 5.12 10.94
C VAL A 102 11.62 6.41 11.44
N LYS A 103 10.85 6.31 12.53
CA LYS A 103 10.44 7.48 13.33
C LYS A 103 10.88 7.26 14.76
N GLN A 104 11.24 8.34 15.44
CA GLN A 104 11.44 8.29 16.89
C GLN A 104 10.09 8.06 17.56
N LYS A 105 10.01 7.04 18.41
CA LYS A 105 8.83 6.77 19.23
C LYS A 105 9.25 6.53 20.66
N TRP A 106 8.52 7.12 21.59
CA TRP A 106 8.67 6.81 23.00
C TRP A 106 8.50 5.30 23.25
N SER A 107 9.40 4.73 24.04
CA SER A 107 9.37 3.33 24.44
C SER A 107 9.28 3.24 25.96
N LEU A 108 8.16 2.72 26.47
CA LEU A 108 7.93 2.53 27.91
C LEU A 108 9.02 1.67 28.55
N SER A 109 9.48 0.62 27.87
CA SER A 109 10.51 -0.29 28.38
C SER A 109 11.89 0.34 28.52
N LYS A 110 12.21 1.33 27.68
CA LYS A 110 13.52 2.02 27.70
C LYS A 110 13.46 3.40 28.36
N ARG A 111 12.24 3.87 28.70
CA ARG A 111 11.96 5.24 29.16
C ARG A 111 12.68 6.29 28.32
N SER A 112 12.75 6.05 27.01
CA SER A 112 13.46 6.89 26.04
C SER A 112 12.77 6.81 24.68
N GLU A 113 13.09 7.76 23.82
CA GLU A 113 12.79 7.62 22.40
C GLU A 113 13.68 6.54 21.77
N VAL A 114 13.07 5.72 20.92
CA VAL A 114 13.74 4.64 20.20
C VAL A 114 13.27 4.68 18.75
N PRO A 115 14.19 4.56 17.77
CA PRO A 115 13.80 4.53 16.38
C PRO A 115 13.01 3.25 16.10
N LYS A 116 11.81 3.41 15.52
CA LYS A 116 10.95 2.29 15.11
C LYS A 116 10.61 2.40 13.65
N TYR A 117 10.67 1.25 12.96
CA TYR A 117 10.23 1.14 11.59
C TYR A 117 8.73 1.41 11.45
N VAL A 118 8.36 2.29 10.52
CA VAL A 118 6.97 2.66 10.20
C VAL A 118 6.60 2.18 8.80
N GLY A 119 5.32 1.90 8.56
CA GLY A 119 4.85 1.49 7.22
C GLY A 119 5.43 0.18 6.70
N LYS A 120 5.97 -0.68 7.59
CA LYS A 120 6.65 -1.94 7.23
C LYS A 120 5.77 -2.97 6.49
N GLN A 121 4.46 -2.77 6.49
CA GLN A 121 3.48 -3.64 5.80
C GLN A 121 2.86 -2.96 4.59
N ASN A 122 3.18 -1.69 4.35
CA ASN A 122 2.71 -0.97 3.18
C ASN A 122 3.46 -1.49 1.95
N ILE A 123 2.78 -1.49 0.82
CA ILE A 123 3.38 -1.81 -0.47
C ILE A 123 3.35 -0.54 -1.29
N TYR A 124 4.53 -0.05 -1.62
CA TYR A 124 4.73 1.12 -2.44
C TYR A 124 5.14 0.66 -3.84
N PHE A 125 4.61 1.30 -4.87
CA PHE A 125 5.07 1.18 -6.25
C PHE A 125 5.94 2.41 -6.56
N HIS A 126 7.25 2.23 -6.74
CA HIS A 126 8.19 3.35 -6.76
C HIS A 126 9.50 3.07 -7.51
N ARG A 127 10.31 4.12 -7.72
CA ARG A 127 11.67 4.01 -8.30
C ARG A 127 12.81 4.38 -7.35
N ASN A 128 12.52 4.56 -6.07
CA ASN A 128 13.47 5.16 -5.12
C ASN A 128 14.83 4.45 -4.99
N PHE A 129 14.91 3.12 -5.13
CA PHE A 129 16.19 2.40 -5.05
C PHE A 129 17.11 2.60 -6.26
N GLN A 130 16.64 3.28 -7.32
CA GLN A 130 17.48 3.62 -8.47
C GLN A 130 18.29 4.90 -8.25
N THR A 131 17.72 5.83 -7.48
CA THR A 131 18.31 7.16 -7.29
C THR A 131 19.51 7.15 -6.33
N LYS A 132 19.76 6.04 -5.62
CA LYS A 132 20.75 5.91 -4.53
C LYS A 132 20.70 7.07 -3.51
N SER A 133 19.61 7.82 -3.47
CA SER A 133 19.51 9.06 -2.71
C SER A 133 19.17 8.77 -1.26
N ARG A 134 19.98 9.28 -0.33
CA ARG A 134 19.67 9.25 1.11
C ARG A 134 18.49 10.15 1.49
N ARG A 135 18.03 11.02 0.57
CA ARG A 135 16.81 11.84 0.73
C ARG A 135 15.53 11.02 0.82
N MET A 136 15.60 9.69 0.69
CA MET A 136 14.49 8.78 1.03
C MET A 136 13.97 8.93 2.46
N GLN A 137 14.73 9.58 3.36
CA GLN A 137 14.30 9.92 4.72
C GLN A 137 13.65 11.31 4.84
N ASP A 138 13.73 12.15 3.80
CA ASP A 138 13.19 13.52 3.82
C ASP A 138 11.70 13.51 3.43
N GLU A 139 10.92 14.47 3.93
CA GLU A 139 9.49 14.64 3.61
C GLU A 139 9.22 14.99 2.13
N ARG A 140 10.27 15.24 1.33
CA ARG A 140 10.20 15.48 -0.12
C ARG A 140 10.65 14.23 -0.86
N PHE A 141 9.76 13.26 -0.95
CA PHE A 141 10.05 11.93 -1.45
C PHE A 141 9.88 11.85 -2.99
N PRO A 142 10.78 11.18 -3.74
CA PRO A 142 10.58 10.92 -5.17
C PRO A 142 9.41 9.95 -5.42
N PRO A 143 8.83 9.91 -6.63
CA PRO A 143 7.42 9.61 -6.84
C PRO A 143 7.09 8.16 -6.49
N VAL A 144 6.32 7.99 -5.42
CA VAL A 144 5.48 6.81 -5.24
C VAL A 144 4.30 6.99 -6.15
N THR A 145 4.09 6.05 -7.06
CA THR A 145 2.96 6.08 -7.99
C THR A 145 1.73 5.43 -7.38
N ALA A 146 1.92 4.41 -6.54
CA ALA A 146 0.83 3.79 -5.81
C ALA A 146 1.27 3.30 -4.42
N LEU A 147 0.32 3.28 -3.49
CA LEU A 147 0.50 2.88 -2.11
C LEU A 147 -0.68 2.01 -1.66
N PHE A 148 -0.41 0.75 -1.37
CA PHE A 148 -1.34 -0.09 -0.62
C PHE A 148 -1.03 -0.06 0.88
N ARG A 149 -2.07 0.21 1.68
CA ARG A 149 -2.05 0.21 3.14
C ARG A 149 -2.98 -0.88 3.65
N PRO A 150 -2.47 -1.93 4.30
CA PRO A 150 -3.32 -2.97 4.87
C PRO A 150 -4.33 -2.37 5.85
N CYS A 151 -5.54 -2.92 5.86
CA CYS A 151 -6.53 -2.60 6.88
C CYS A 151 -6.00 -3.12 8.21
N GLU A 152 -5.67 -2.22 9.13
CA GLU A 152 -5.41 -2.65 10.50
C GLU A 152 -6.76 -3.08 11.08
N SER A 153 -7.02 -4.39 11.19
CA SER A 153 -8.18 -4.86 11.94
C SER A 153 -8.01 -4.42 13.39
N LYS A 154 -8.64 -3.29 13.69
CA LYS A 154 -8.29 -2.48 14.84
C LYS A 154 -8.76 -3.11 16.15
N ILE A 155 -9.23 -4.36 16.25
CA ILE A 155 -9.72 -4.91 17.53
C ILE A 155 -8.61 -4.86 18.58
N ARG A 156 -7.42 -5.38 18.26
CA ARG A 156 -6.30 -5.40 19.22
C ARG A 156 -5.71 -4.02 19.48
N LYS A 157 -5.62 -3.15 18.45
CA LYS A 157 -5.10 -1.78 18.61
C LYS A 157 -6.11 -0.85 19.29
N ARG A 158 -7.41 -0.93 19.01
CA ARG A 158 -8.49 -0.24 19.73
C ARG A 158 -8.53 -0.70 21.18
N ALA A 159 -8.45 -2.00 21.45
CA ALA A 159 -8.40 -2.51 22.81
C ALA A 159 -7.19 -1.96 23.58
N ILE A 160 -5.98 -2.02 22.98
CA ILE A 160 -4.77 -1.47 23.61
C ILE A 160 -4.83 0.06 23.73
N GLN A 161 -5.35 0.78 22.75
CA GLN A 161 -5.53 2.23 22.83
C GLN A 161 -6.60 2.64 23.85
N SER A 162 -7.65 1.83 24.01
CA SER A 162 -8.69 2.02 25.03
C SER A 162 -8.12 1.78 26.43
N ILE A 163 -7.33 0.71 26.60
CA ILE A 163 -6.63 0.42 27.85
C ILE A 163 -5.61 1.51 28.18
N ASN A 164 -4.83 1.97 27.20
CA ASN A 164 -3.85 3.06 27.39
C ASN A 164 -4.50 4.44 27.60
N ARG A 165 -5.76 4.62 27.19
CA ARG A 165 -6.56 5.82 27.52
C ARG A 165 -7.09 5.75 28.94
N LEU A 166 -7.64 4.60 29.33
CA LEU A 166 -8.12 4.37 30.69
C LEU A 166 -6.98 4.51 31.71
N SER A 167 -5.80 3.96 31.39
CA SER A 167 -4.61 4.09 32.25
C SER A 167 -4.04 5.52 32.32
N LYS A 168 -4.46 6.43 31.45
CA LYS A 168 -4.09 7.86 31.48
C LYS A 168 -5.17 8.73 32.12
N MET A 169 -6.41 8.24 32.17
CA MET A 169 -7.51 8.94 32.86
C MET A 169 -7.40 8.85 34.39
N ASP A 170 -6.61 7.90 34.91
CA ASP A 170 -6.30 7.84 36.35
C ASP A 170 -5.31 8.92 36.82
N GLU A 171 -4.65 9.66 35.92
CA GLU A 171 -3.70 10.72 36.29
C GLU A 171 -4.23 12.16 36.08
N GLU A 172 -5.30 12.38 35.31
CA GLU A 172 -5.86 13.72 35.05
C GLU A 172 -7.39 13.73 35.18
N SER A 173 -7.88 13.58 36.40
CA SER A 173 -9.28 13.85 36.75
C SER A 173 -9.48 15.36 36.95
N GLY A 174 -9.72 16.07 35.85
CA GLY A 174 -10.02 17.50 35.92
C GLY A 174 -10.38 18.16 34.58
N ILE A 175 -11.40 17.67 33.86
CA ILE A 175 -11.94 18.43 32.71
C ILE A 175 -13.49 18.46 32.74
N SER A 176 -14.00 19.69 32.70
CA SER A 176 -15.39 20.16 32.75
C SER A 176 -16.30 19.63 31.62
N PRO A 177 -17.59 19.35 31.88
CA PRO A 177 -18.55 18.83 30.91
C PRO A 177 -19.20 19.94 30.07
N GLN A 178 -18.43 20.69 29.28
CA GLN A 178 -18.96 21.77 28.42
C GLN A 178 -18.72 21.61 26.91
N LEU A 179 -18.13 20.52 26.44
CA LEU A 179 -17.83 20.32 25.01
C LEU A 179 -18.86 19.46 24.25
N ALA A 180 -20.03 19.20 24.82
CA ALA A 180 -21.04 18.30 24.23
C ALA A 180 -22.02 18.96 23.23
N GLN A 181 -21.73 20.16 22.72
CA GLN A 181 -22.56 20.85 21.73
C GLN A 181 -21.76 21.26 20.48
N VAL A 182 -21.06 20.30 19.86
CA VAL A 182 -20.52 20.49 18.51
C VAL A 182 -21.41 19.71 17.55
N ASP A 183 -22.08 20.44 16.66
CA ASP A 183 -22.88 19.89 15.56
C ASP A 183 -22.03 18.90 14.75
N PRO A 184 -22.38 17.59 14.72
CA PRO A 184 -21.58 16.56 14.07
C PRO A 184 -21.50 16.73 12.54
N PHE A 185 -22.28 17.64 11.96
CA PHE A 185 -22.29 17.94 10.53
C PHE A 185 -21.50 19.20 10.14
N ALA A 186 -21.05 20.02 11.10
CA ALA A 186 -20.41 21.31 10.82
C ALA A 186 -18.92 21.21 10.44
N GLU A 187 -18.22 20.12 10.79
CA GLU A 187 -16.83 19.89 10.35
C GLU A 187 -16.77 18.93 9.16
N GLN A 188 -16.99 19.44 7.94
CA GLN A 188 -16.45 18.79 6.73
C GLN A 188 -14.91 18.95 6.72
N LYS A 189 -14.23 18.17 7.56
CA LYS A 189 -12.78 17.99 7.44
C LYS A 189 -12.52 17.19 6.16
N ALA A 190 -11.67 17.72 5.28
CA ALA A 190 -11.17 16.96 4.13
C ALA A 190 -10.68 15.58 4.60
N TYR A 191 -11.30 14.53 4.07
CA TYR A 191 -11.10 13.14 4.48
C TYR A 191 -9.70 12.61 4.13
N PHE A 192 -9.04 13.28 3.20
CA PHE A 192 -7.74 12.94 2.65
C PHE A 192 -6.92 14.20 2.44
N LYS A 193 -5.65 14.19 2.87
CA LYS A 193 -4.63 15.12 2.40
C LYS A 193 -3.70 14.41 1.43
N CYS A 194 -3.29 15.09 0.36
CA CYS A 194 -2.22 14.61 -0.52
C CYS A 194 -1.00 14.21 0.32
N GLY A 195 -0.67 12.92 0.30
CA GLY A 195 0.44 12.37 1.06
C GLY A 195 0.06 11.68 2.39
N ASP A 196 -1.22 11.53 2.72
CA ASP A 196 -1.62 10.67 3.85
C ASP A 196 -1.20 9.22 3.62
N GLY A 197 -0.56 8.61 4.63
CA GLY A 197 0.11 7.31 4.51
C GLY A 197 1.48 7.34 3.83
N LEU A 198 1.79 8.42 3.10
CA LEU A 198 3.12 8.69 2.54
C LEU A 198 3.97 9.52 3.51
N TYR A 199 3.47 10.61 4.10
CA TYR A 199 4.21 11.50 5.00
C TYR A 199 3.68 11.47 6.46
N GLY A 200 2.36 11.36 6.63
CA GLY A 200 1.68 11.31 7.94
C GLY A 200 1.47 9.89 8.50
N GLU A 201 1.36 9.78 9.83
CA GLU A 201 0.77 8.59 10.49
C GLU A 201 -0.76 8.61 10.46
N GLN A 202 -1.36 9.72 10.04
CA GLN A 202 -2.80 9.81 9.82
C GLN A 202 -3.14 8.93 8.62
N PHE A 203 -3.65 7.75 8.93
CA PHE A 203 -4.45 7.00 7.99
C PHE A 203 -5.77 7.76 7.82
N PRO A 204 -6.29 7.89 6.59
CA PRO A 204 -7.62 8.46 6.39
C PRO A 204 -8.61 7.76 7.33
N LYS A 205 -9.56 8.53 7.85
CA LYS A 205 -10.65 7.96 8.64
C LYS A 205 -11.35 6.92 7.76
N ASP A 206 -11.60 5.75 8.34
CA ASP A 206 -12.11 4.62 7.58
C ASP A 206 -13.60 4.83 7.37
N ASP A 207 -14.03 5.01 6.12
CA ASP A 207 -15.42 5.29 5.78
C ASP A 207 -16.29 4.01 5.73
N ASP A 208 -15.69 2.82 5.90
CA ASP A 208 -16.39 1.54 5.82
C ASP A 208 -16.73 1.00 7.23
N PRO A 209 -18.03 0.80 7.56
CA PRO A 209 -18.44 0.21 8.83
C PRO A 209 -18.06 -1.27 8.97
N ASP A 210 -17.83 -2.01 7.86
CA ASP A 210 -17.52 -3.45 7.90
C ASP A 210 -16.03 -3.75 7.66
N HIS A 211 -15.28 -3.83 8.76
CA HIS A 211 -13.87 -4.19 8.73
C HIS A 211 -13.59 -5.69 8.53
N HIS A 212 -14.60 -6.56 8.40
CA HIS A 212 -14.38 -8.01 8.35
C HIS A 212 -13.79 -8.50 7.02
N PHE A 213 -14.12 -7.84 5.90
CA PHE A 213 -13.73 -8.28 4.57
C PHE A 213 -12.73 -7.34 3.87
N LYS A 214 -12.49 -6.16 4.43
CA LYS A 214 -11.60 -5.15 3.87
C LYS A 214 -10.11 -5.54 4.03
N LEU A 215 -9.41 -5.70 2.92
CA LEU A 215 -7.96 -6.00 2.92
C LEU A 215 -7.11 -4.75 3.19
N GLY A 216 -7.53 -3.58 2.73
CA GLY A 216 -6.79 -2.33 2.86
C GLY A 216 -7.23 -1.24 1.91
N TRP A 217 -6.38 -0.23 1.77
CA TRP A 217 -6.59 0.96 0.95
C TRP A 217 -5.50 1.04 -0.11
N LEU A 218 -5.88 1.19 -1.37
CA LEU A 218 -4.97 1.54 -2.46
C LEU A 218 -5.11 3.03 -2.77
N THR A 219 -4.01 3.75 -2.74
CA THR A 219 -3.93 5.15 -3.17
C THR A 219 -3.05 5.21 -4.41
N VAL A 220 -3.56 5.80 -5.49
CA VAL A 220 -2.81 6.02 -6.73
C VAL A 220 -2.58 7.53 -6.84
N PHE A 221 -1.32 7.93 -6.99
CA PHE A 221 -0.94 9.33 -7.13
C PHE A 221 -0.95 9.71 -8.60
N GLU A 222 -1.54 10.86 -8.92
CA GLU A 222 -1.67 11.33 -10.30
C GLU A 222 -0.30 11.51 -10.97
N ASP A 223 -0.14 10.91 -12.14
CA ASP A 223 1.02 11.04 -13.02
C ASP A 223 0.50 10.92 -14.46
N GLN A 224 0.25 12.07 -15.10
CA GLN A 224 -0.38 12.12 -16.42
C GLN A 224 0.52 11.53 -17.51
N GLU A 225 1.84 11.72 -17.42
CA GLU A 225 2.78 11.16 -18.38
C GLU A 225 2.81 9.63 -18.27
N LEU A 226 2.88 9.11 -17.04
CA LEU A 226 2.96 7.68 -16.80
C LEU A 226 1.64 6.97 -17.13
N PHE A 227 0.50 7.51 -16.70
CA PHE A 227 -0.80 6.87 -16.92
C PHE A 227 -1.41 7.18 -18.28
N GLY A 228 -0.86 8.12 -19.03
CA GLY A 228 -1.13 8.27 -20.46
C GLY A 228 -0.64 7.08 -21.29
N LEU A 229 0.31 6.30 -20.76
CA LEU A 229 0.74 5.03 -21.36
C LEU A 229 -0.33 3.96 -21.19
N SER A 230 -0.74 3.36 -22.30
CA SER A 230 -1.81 2.38 -22.29
C SER A 230 -1.47 1.13 -21.46
N GLY A 231 -2.40 0.74 -20.58
CA GLY A 231 -2.28 -0.37 -19.64
C GLY A 231 -1.41 -0.08 -18.41
N MET A 232 -0.78 1.10 -18.31
CA MET A 232 0.14 1.41 -17.19
C MET A 232 -0.61 1.60 -15.87
N PHE A 233 -1.77 2.25 -15.91
CA PHE A 233 -2.64 2.36 -14.73
C PHE A 233 -3.05 0.98 -14.21
N ASP A 234 -3.51 0.10 -15.10
CA ASP A 234 -3.92 -1.26 -14.76
C ASP A 234 -2.76 -2.09 -14.20
N LEU A 235 -1.57 -1.95 -14.79
CA LEU A 235 -0.36 -2.57 -14.29
C LEU A 235 -0.05 -2.11 -12.86
N VAL A 236 -0.01 -0.80 -12.61
CA VAL A 236 0.29 -0.26 -11.28
C VAL A 236 -0.73 -0.72 -10.24
N VAL A 237 -2.03 -0.62 -10.54
CA VAL A 237 -3.11 -1.04 -9.63
C VAL A 237 -3.09 -2.54 -9.40
N GLY A 238 -2.99 -3.33 -10.47
CA GLY A 238 -3.02 -4.78 -10.43
C GLY A 238 -1.83 -5.37 -9.68
N THR A 239 -0.62 -4.88 -9.95
CA THR A 239 0.61 -5.38 -9.31
C THR A 239 0.63 -5.08 -7.82
N THR A 240 0.28 -3.85 -7.44
CA THR A 240 0.23 -3.43 -6.04
C THR A 240 -0.82 -4.24 -5.27
N THR A 241 -1.99 -4.45 -5.86
CA THR A 241 -3.09 -5.25 -5.27
C THR A 241 -2.74 -6.73 -5.17
N ALA A 242 -2.13 -7.33 -6.20
CA ALA A 242 -1.75 -8.74 -6.21
C ALA A 242 -0.73 -9.06 -5.12
N LEU A 243 0.29 -8.20 -4.94
CA LEU A 243 1.28 -8.34 -3.87
C LEU A 243 0.67 -8.11 -2.48
N ALA A 244 -0.29 -7.19 -2.35
CA ALA A 244 -1.04 -6.98 -1.12
C ALA A 244 -1.82 -8.23 -0.72
N TYR A 245 -2.53 -8.83 -1.67
CA TYR A 245 -3.26 -10.07 -1.47
C TYR A 245 -2.34 -11.22 -1.06
N ASP A 246 -1.20 -11.40 -1.73
CA ASP A 246 -0.20 -12.40 -1.32
C ASP A 246 0.29 -12.17 0.10
N GLN A 247 0.59 -10.92 0.45
CA GLN A 247 1.04 -10.57 1.79
C GLN A 247 0.00 -10.95 2.86
N GLU A 248 -1.28 -10.73 2.60
CA GLU A 248 -2.37 -11.07 3.54
C GLU A 248 -2.61 -12.58 3.64
N ILE A 249 -2.54 -13.34 2.53
CA ILE A 249 -2.60 -14.81 2.58
C ILE A 249 -1.47 -15.36 3.45
N GLN A 250 -0.23 -14.91 3.20
CA GLN A 250 0.95 -15.40 3.92
C GLN A 250 0.87 -15.09 5.42
N LYS A 251 0.26 -13.97 5.82
CA LYS A 251 0.01 -13.64 7.24
C LYS A 251 -0.99 -14.60 7.89
N ARG A 252 -2.02 -15.06 7.17
CA ARG A 252 -3.01 -16.01 7.68
C ARG A 252 -2.42 -17.40 7.87
N TRP A 253 -1.58 -17.85 6.94
CA TRP A 253 -0.94 -19.17 7.02
C TRP A 253 0.13 -19.28 8.10
N LYS A 254 0.89 -18.20 8.38
CA LYS A 254 1.88 -18.19 9.47
C LYS A 254 1.29 -18.08 10.88
N LYS A 255 -0.03 -17.98 11.01
CA LYS A 255 -0.75 -17.88 12.29
C LYS A 255 -1.47 -19.17 12.68
N LEU A 256 -1.43 -20.18 11.81
CA LEU A 256 -1.77 -21.58 12.10
C LEU A 256 -0.46 -22.33 12.37
#